data_AF-A0A7L8GB53-F1
#
_entry.id   AF-A0A7L8GB53-F1
#
_cell.length_a   1.000
_cell.length_b   1.000
_cell.length_c   1.000
_cell.angle_alpha   90.00
_cell.angle_beta   90.00
_cell.angle_gamma   90.00
#
_symmetry.space_group_name_H-M   'P 1'
#
loop_
_entity.id
_entity.type
_entity.pdbx_description
1 polymer ?
#
loop_
_entity_poly.entity_id
_entity_poly.type
_entity_poly.pdbx_seq_one_letter_code
_entity_poly.pdbx_strand_id
1 'polypeptide(L)' 'EVFKILRTGKRKKKAWKRMITKVTFVGESFTRKPPKYERFIRPMGLRFKKAHVT' A
#
# COMPACT_ATOMS: atom_id res chain seq x y z
N GLU A 1 13.87 4.82 0.64
CA GLU A 1 12.96 4.40 1.74
C GLU A 1 11.81 3.53 1.22
N VAL A 2 11.16 2.76 2.10
CA VAL A 2 10.08 1.80 1.77
C VAL A 2 8.67 2.40 1.96
N PHE A 3 8.52 3.39 2.84
CA PHE A 3 7.22 3.93 3.23
C PHE A 3 7.12 5.43 2.95
N LYS A 4 6.08 5.82 2.22
CA LYS A 4 5.68 7.23 2.04
C LYS A 4 4.52 7.57 2.97
N ILE A 5 4.60 8.71 3.66
CA ILE A 5 3.53 9.20 4.54
C ILE A 5 2.35 9.69 3.69
N LEU A 6 1.14 9.24 3.99
CA LEU A 6 -0.08 9.74 3.36
C LEU A 6 -0.94 10.48 4.40
N ARG A 7 -1.14 11.79 4.15
CA ARG A 7 -1.93 12.67 5.02
C ARG A 7 -3.41 12.63 4.63
N THR A 8 -4.29 12.63 5.62
CA THR A 8 -5.76 12.48 5.44
C THR A 8 -6.56 13.57 6.16
N GLY A 9 -7.81 13.76 5.72
CA GLY A 9 -8.73 14.80 6.18
C GLY A 9 -8.65 16.10 5.39
N LYS A 10 -9.67 16.96 5.47
CA LYS A 10 -9.77 18.24 4.72
C LYS A 10 -8.53 19.12 4.90
N ARG A 11 -8.05 19.25 6.15
CA ARG A 11 -6.83 20.03 6.50
C ARG A 11 -5.54 19.21 6.48
N LYS A 12 -5.57 17.94 6.04
CA LYS A 12 -4.41 17.03 5.93
C LYS A 12 -3.54 16.90 7.19
N LYS A 13 -4.11 17.06 8.40
CA LYS A 13 -3.35 16.95 9.66
C LYS A 13 -3.07 15.50 10.10
N LYS A 14 -3.84 14.51 9.60
CA LYS A 14 -3.74 13.11 10.06
C LYS A 14 -2.76 12.32 9.19
N ALA A 15 -1.61 11.92 9.73
CA ALA A 15 -0.50 11.28 8.99
C ALA A 15 -0.26 9.80 9.34
N TRP A 16 -1.30 9.05 9.71
CA TRP A 16 -1.16 7.66 10.19
C TRP A 16 -1.00 6.63 9.07
N LYS A 17 -1.45 6.94 7.84
CA LYS A 17 -1.36 6.05 6.68
C LYS A 17 0.05 6.04 6.08
N ARG A 18 0.46 4.89 5.58
CA ARG A 18 1.75 4.63 4.93
C ARG A 18 1.50 3.96 3.58
N MET A 19 2.04 4.52 2.51
CA MET A 19 2.05 3.90 1.19
C MET A 19 3.37 3.19 0.99
N ILE A 20 3.32 1.93 0.54
CA ILE A 20 4.53 1.19 0.17
C ILE A 20 4.96 1.64 -1.22
N THR A 21 6.22 2.07 -1.34
CA THR A 21 6.79 2.60 -2.59
C THR A 21 7.53 1.55 -3.41
N LYS A 22 7.92 0.43 -2.79
CA LYS A 22 8.61 -0.68 -3.45
C LYS A 22 7.61 -1.71 -4.00
N VAL A 23 8.10 -2.55 -4.91
CA VAL A 23 7.37 -3.70 -5.44
C VAL A 23 6.95 -4.64 -4.31
N THR A 24 5.72 -5.14 -4.37
CA THR A 24 5.16 -6.08 -3.39
C THR A 24 4.51 -7.26 -4.08
N PHE A 25 4.61 -8.43 -3.46
CA PHE A 25 3.75 -9.56 -3.78
C PHE A 25 2.52 -9.54 -2.86
N VAL A 26 1.38 -9.97 -3.41
CA VAL A 26 0.12 -10.10 -2.71
C VAL A 26 -0.54 -11.39 -3.16
N GLY A 27 -0.95 -12.23 -2.21
CA GLY A 27 -1.59 -13.52 -2.49
C GLY A 27 -2.92 -13.40 -3.24
N GLU A 28 -3.37 -14.51 -3.84
CA GLU A 28 -4.53 -14.53 -4.73
C GLU A 28 -5.86 -14.22 -4.05
N SER A 29 -5.98 -14.58 -2.77
CA SER A 29 -7.15 -14.32 -1.93
C SER A 29 -7.15 -12.93 -1.26
N PHE A 30 -6.31 -12.01 -1.72
CA PHE A 30 -6.21 -10.70 -1.07
C PHE A 30 -7.38 -9.78 -1.39
N THR A 31 -8.17 -9.50 -0.35
CA THR A 31 -9.17 -8.43 -0.34
C THR A 31 -8.64 -7.25 0.46
N ARG A 32 -8.83 -6.03 -0.06
CA ARG A 32 -8.43 -4.82 0.68
C ARG A 32 -9.30 -4.64 1.93
N LYS A 33 -8.66 -4.30 3.04
CA LYS A 33 -9.38 -3.85 4.24
C LYS A 33 -10.08 -2.51 3.96
N PRO A 34 -11.20 -2.21 4.63
CA PRO A 34 -11.86 -0.91 4.49
C PRO A 34 -10.86 0.25 4.72
N PRO A 35 -11.00 1.39 4.00
CA PRO A 35 -10.01 2.47 4.02
C PRO A 35 -9.75 3.07 5.41
N LYS A 36 -10.68 2.91 6.35
CA LYS A 36 -10.56 3.36 7.74
C LYS A 36 -9.57 2.51 8.56
N TYR A 37 -9.41 1.24 8.22
CA TYR A 37 -8.55 0.29 8.94
C TYR A 37 -7.25 -0.03 8.18
N GLU A 38 -7.14 0.38 6.92
CA GLU A 38 -5.94 0.19 6.11
C GLU A 38 -4.86 1.25 6.46
N ARG A 39 -3.88 0.86 7.28
CA ARG A 39 -2.70 1.67 7.60
C ARG A 39 -1.64 1.59 6.51
N PHE A 40 -1.36 0.38 6.01
CA PHE A 40 -0.35 0.11 4.99
C PHE A 40 -1.03 -0.13 3.63
N ILE A 41 -0.81 0.80 2.70
CA ILE A 41 -1.40 0.75 1.36
C ILE A 41 -0.37 0.13 0.42
N ARG A 42 -0.76 -0.96 -0.24
CA ARG A 42 -0.02 -1.60 -1.34
C ARG A 42 -0.67 -1.20 -2.67
N PRO A 43 -0.13 -0.24 -3.44
CA PRO A 43 -0.74 0.20 -4.71
C PRO A 43 -0.83 -0.96 -5.70
N MET A 44 -1.93 -1.06 -6.47
CA MET A 44 -2.11 -2.17 -7.42
C MET A 44 -1.03 -2.22 -8.51
N GLY A 45 -0.58 -1.07 -9.01
CA GLY A 45 0.50 -1.00 -10.01
C GLY A 45 1.87 -1.47 -9.52
N LEU A 46 2.05 -1.69 -8.21
CA LEU A 46 3.27 -2.24 -7.62
C LEU A 46 3.11 -3.70 -7.18
N ARG A 47 1.99 -4.34 -7.52
CA ARG A 47 1.72 -5.74 -7.18
C ARG A 47 2.09 -6.64 -8.35
N PHE A 48 3.15 -7.41 -8.19
CA PHE A 48 3.60 -8.37 -9.20
C PHE A 48 3.40 -9.79 -8.67
N LYS A 49 2.85 -10.68 -9.51
CA LYS A 49 2.63 -12.10 -9.19
C LYS A 49 3.74 -13.02 -9.71
N LYS A 50 4.33 -12.66 -10.85
CA LYS A 50 5.38 -13.43 -11.52
C LYS A 50 6.70 -12.70 -11.36
N ALA A 51 7.76 -13.45 -11.09
CA ALA A 51 9.13 -12.99 -11.16
C ALA A 51 9.80 -13.62 -12.38
N HIS A 52 10.74 -12.90 -13.00
CA HIS A 52 11.62 -13.49 -13.99
C HIS A 52 12.74 -14.22 -13.24
N VAL A 53 12.77 -15.54 -13.35
CA VAL A 53 13.78 -16.39 -12.71
C VAL A 53 14.68 -16.93 -13.82
N THR A 54 15.99 -16.69 -13.68
CA THR A 54 17.07 -17.22 -14.53
C THR A 54 17.92 -18.16 -13.69
#